data_AF-A0A8J3HP20-F1
#
_entry.id   AF-A0A8J3HP20-F1
#
_cell.length_a   1.000
_cell.length_b   1.000
_cell.length_c   1.000
_cell.angle_alpha   90.00
_cell.angle_beta   90.00
_cell.angle_gamma   90.00
#
_symmetry.space_group_name_H-M   'P 1'
#
loop_
_entity.id
_entity.type
_entity.pdbx_description
1 polymer ?
#
loop_
_entity_poly.entity_id
_entity_poly.type
_entity_poly.pdbx_seq_one_letter_code
_entity_poly.pdbx_strand_id
1 'polypeptide(L)'
;MSSYFKYSGPVRRLIYTTNPIEGLHRQIRRFTKTKGSFTSTNALYKQVYCAIKRIEQKWAMALPNWALTISQLDIFFPCRLKIELN
;
A
#
# COMPACT_ATOMS: atom_id res chain seq x y z
N MET A 1 13.14 11.60 -13.72
CA MET A 1 11.79 12.09 -13.37
C MET A 1 10.78 12.13 -14.55
N SER A 2 11.14 11.77 -15.79
CA SER A 2 10.23 11.88 -16.95
C SER A 2 9.07 10.86 -17.00
N SER A 3 9.24 9.65 -16.45
CA SER A 3 8.23 8.58 -16.55
C SER A 3 6.94 8.83 -15.76
N TYR A 4 7.01 9.56 -14.65
CA TYR A 4 5.86 9.83 -13.78
C TYR A 4 4.76 10.64 -14.49
N PHE A 5 5.15 11.61 -15.31
CA PHE A 5 4.20 12.49 -16.02
C PHE A 5 3.48 11.80 -17.19
N LYS A 6 3.90 10.58 -17.56
CA LYS A 6 3.22 9.78 -18.59
C LYS A 6 1.88 9.21 -18.10
N TYR A 7 1.69 9.13 -16.78
CA TYR A 7 0.47 8.58 -16.18
C TYR A 7 -0.66 9.62 -16.08
N SER A 8 -1.90 9.15 -16.19
CA SER A 8 -3.10 9.98 -16.02
C SER A 8 -3.20 10.57 -14.60
N GLY A 9 -4.00 11.63 -14.43
CA GLY A 9 -4.19 12.29 -13.13
C GLY A 9 -4.57 11.35 -11.97
N PRO A 10 -5.52 10.42 -12.16
CA PRO A 10 -5.88 9.42 -11.13
C PRO A 10 -4.72 8.51 -10.73
N VAL A 11 -3.94 8.01 -11.69
CA VAL A 11 -2.80 7.12 -11.44
C VAL A 11 -1.66 7.88 -10.75
N ARG A 12 -1.37 9.10 -11.19
CA ARG A 12 -0.41 9.99 -10.52
C ARG A 12 -0.83 10.24 -9.07
N ARG A 13 -2.12 10.48 -8.83
CA ARG A 13 -2.68 10.61 -7.48
C ARG A 13 -2.41 9.40 -6.61
N LEU A 14 -2.66 8.21 -7.12
CA LEU A 14 -2.35 6.99 -6.37
C LEU A 14 -0.86 6.89 -6.01
N ILE A 15 0.03 7.19 -6.96
CA ILE A 15 1.49 7.11 -6.77
C ILE A 15 2.00 8.14 -5.76
N TYR A 16 1.55 9.40 -5.84
CA TYR A 16 2.02 10.44 -4.93
C TYR A 16 1.40 10.37 -3.53
N THR A 17 0.30 9.63 -3.36
CA THR A 17 -0.37 9.54 -2.07
C THR A 17 0.47 8.70 -1.11
N THR A 18 1.19 9.36 -0.20
CA THR A 18 2.02 8.72 0.82
C THR A 18 1.23 8.21 2.03
N ASN A 19 -0.03 8.63 2.17
CA ASN A 19 -0.88 8.35 3.34
C ASN A 19 -0.96 6.84 3.73
N PRO A 20 -1.12 5.87 2.80
CA PRO A 20 -1.08 4.45 3.16
C PRO A 20 0.25 4.00 3.76
N ILE A 21 1.37 4.46 3.18
CA ILE A 21 2.74 4.10 3.62
C ILE A 21 3.04 4.76 4.97
N GLU A 22 2.71 6.05 5.12
CA GLU A 22 2.85 6.78 6.38
C GLU A 22 1.98 6.16 7.49
N GLY A 23 0.75 5.75 7.15
CA GLY A 23 -0.16 5.04 8.03
C GLY A 23 0.43 3.71 8.52
N LEU A 24 0.99 2.91 7.62
CA LEU A 24 1.70 1.67 7.95
C LEU A 24 2.87 1.93 8.89
N HIS A 25 3.76 2.88 8.54
CA HIS A 25 4.92 3.24 9.37
C HIS A 25 4.50 3.73 10.76
N ARG A 26 3.44 4.54 10.86
CA ARG A 26 2.90 5.00 12.13
C ARG A 26 2.45 3.84 13.01
N GLN A 27 1.75 2.86 12.45
CA GLN A 27 1.32 1.68 13.22
C GLN A 27 2.52 0.84 13.66
N ILE A 28 3.48 0.58 12.77
CA ILE A 28 4.70 -0.17 13.12
C ILE A 28 5.44 0.52 14.28
N ARG A 29 5.67 1.83 14.19
CA ARG A 29 6.29 2.63 15.27
C ARG A 29 5.51 2.55 16.57
N ARG A 30 4.17 2.54 16.51
CA ARG A 30 3.31 2.39 17.70
C ARG A 30 3.53 1.04 18.40
N PHE A 31 3.74 -0.04 17.66
CA PHE A 31 3.96 -1.38 18.23
C PHE A 31 5.40 -1.62 18.69
N THR A 32 6.37 -0.90 18.14
CA THR A 32 7.79 -1.03 18.52
C THR A 32 8.20 -0.06 19.62
N LYS A 33 7.60 1.14 19.73
CA LYS A 33 8.03 2.18 20.70
C LYS A 33 8.02 1.76 22.17
N THR A 34 7.19 0.78 22.54
CA THR A 34 7.05 0.32 23.93
C THR A 34 8.09 -0.73 24.31
N LYS A 35 8.72 -1.39 23.33
CA LYS A 35 9.81 -2.35 23.59
C LYS A 35 11.16 -1.63 23.48
N GLY A 36 11.88 -1.55 24.61
CA GLY A 36 13.22 -0.96 24.65
C GLY A 36 14.29 -1.79 23.91
N SER A 37 14.21 -3.12 23.98
CA SER A 37 15.09 -4.03 23.24
C SER A 37 14.36 -5.34 22.89
N PHE A 38 14.81 -6.00 21.82
CA PHE A 38 14.35 -7.32 21.41
C PHE A 38 15.39 -8.37 21.77
N THR A 39 14.95 -9.51 22.31
CA THR A 39 15.84 -10.61 22.72
C THR A 39 16.51 -11.33 21.54
N SER A 40 15.95 -11.20 20.33
CA SER A 40 16.47 -11.78 19.08
C SER A 40 15.86 -11.04 17.89
N THR A 41 16.55 -11.05 16.74
CA THR A 41 16.02 -10.56 15.45
C THR A 41 14.73 -11.26 15.04
N ASN A 42 14.59 -12.56 15.36
CA ASN A 42 13.36 -13.30 15.07
C ASN A 42 12.17 -12.78 15.91
N ALA A 43 12.41 -12.36 17.15
CA ALA A 43 11.36 -11.76 17.98
C ALA A 43 10.89 -10.42 17.39
N LEU A 44 11.79 -9.62 16.81
CA LEU A 44 11.45 -8.40 16.08
C LEU A 44 10.59 -8.72 14.84
N TYR A 45 11.00 -9.68 14.01
CA TYR A 45 10.23 -10.04 12.82
C TYR A 45 8.82 -10.53 13.14
N LYS A 46 8.67 -11.38 14.16
CA LYS A 46 7.35 -11.84 14.62
C LYS A 46 6.48 -10.69 15.10
N GLN A 47 7.04 -9.73 15.84
CA GLN A 47 6.31 -8.54 16.31
C GLN A 47 5.80 -7.70 15.13
N VAL A 48 6.66 -7.45 14.13
CA VAL A 48 6.30 -6.69 12.93
C VAL A 48 5.24 -7.44 12.10
N TYR A 49 5.39 -8.75 11.94
CA TYR A 49 4.42 -9.59 11.24
C TYR A 49 3.04 -9.53 11.90
N CYS A 50 2.97 -9.67 13.23
CA CYS A 50 1.71 -9.56 13.97
C CYS A 50 1.08 -8.16 13.83
N ALA A 51 1.90 -7.10 13.81
CA ALA A 51 1.42 -5.74 13.57
C ALA A 51 0.81 -5.60 12.16
N ILE A 52 1.50 -6.11 11.13
CA ILE A 52 1.01 -6.11 9.74
C ILE A 52 -0.29 -6.88 9.64
N LYS A 53 -0.39 -8.09 10.20
CA LYS A 53 -1.62 -8.89 10.21
C LYS A 53 -2.81 -8.14 10.81
N ARG A 54 -2.60 -7.36 11.85
CA ARG A 54 -3.65 -6.54 12.48
C ARG A 54 -4.04 -5.32 11.63
N ILE A 55 -3.11 -4.78 10.85
CA ILE A 55 -3.35 -3.67 9.91
C ILE A 55 -4.12 -4.18 8.68
N GLU A 56 -3.73 -5.33 8.15
CA GLU A 56 -4.39 -6.01 7.02
C GLU A 56 -5.89 -6.21 7.28
N GLN A 57 -6.27 -6.59 8.50
CA GLN A 57 -7.68 -6.72 8.90
C GLN A 57 -8.50 -5.42 8.74
N LYS A 58 -7.86 -4.26 8.75
CA LYS A 58 -8.51 -2.95 8.57
C LYS A 58 -8.49 -2.47 7.12
N TRP A 59 -7.69 -3.09 6.25
CA TRP A 59 -7.55 -2.74 4.84
C TRP A 59 -8.63 -3.40 3.95
N ALA A 60 -9.86 -3.46 4.44
CA ALA A 60 -11.01 -3.97 3.68
C ALA A 60 -11.70 -2.89 2.83
N MET A 61 -11.37 -1.62 3.05
CA MET A 61 -12.00 -0.50 2.35
C MET A 61 -11.47 -0.39 0.91
N ALA A 62 -12.40 -0.25 -0.05
CA ALA A 62 -12.07 -0.01 -1.44
C ALA A 62 -11.36 1.35 -1.62
N LEU A 63 -10.41 1.41 -2.56
CA LEU A 63 -9.75 2.65 -2.94
C LEU A 63 -10.74 3.58 -3.64
N PRO A 64 -10.71 4.90 -3.33
CA PRO A 64 -11.58 5.85 -4.00
C PRO A 64 -11.25 5.91 -5.50
N ASN A 65 -12.28 5.91 -6.34
CA ASN A 65 -12.15 5.97 -7.81
C ASN A 65 -11.27 4.85 -8.41
N TRP A 66 -11.27 3.67 -7.78
CA TRP A 66 -10.47 2.54 -8.25
C TRP A 66 -10.84 2.10 -9.66
N ALA A 67 -12.14 2.04 -9.99
CA ALA A 67 -12.63 1.68 -11.33
C ALA A 67 -12.04 2.56 -12.44
N LEU A 68 -12.02 3.88 -12.24
CA LEU A 68 -11.40 4.80 -13.20
C LEU A 68 -9.89 4.57 -13.30
N THR A 69 -9.23 4.40 -12.16
CA THR A 69 -7.77 4.25 -12.09
C THR A 69 -7.31 2.96 -12.78
N ILE A 70 -8.02 1.85 -12.58
CA ILE A 70 -7.71 0.56 -13.20
C ILE A 70 -7.95 0.59 -14.71
N SER A 71 -9.03 1.22 -15.20
CA SER A 71 -9.27 1.39 -16.63
C SER A 71 -8.17 2.22 -17.32
N GLN A 72 -7.68 3.26 -16.65
CA GLN A 72 -6.56 4.06 -17.17
C GLN A 72 -5.24 3.27 -17.21
N LEU A 73 -5.01 2.38 -16.24
CA LEU A 73 -3.86 1.49 -16.25
C LEU A 73 -3.95 0.43 -17.35
N ASP A 74 -5.15 -0.09 -17.62
CA ASP A 74 -5.37 -1.08 -18.67
C ASP A 74 -5.11 -0.50 -20.08
N ILE A 75 -5.59 0.71 -20.33
CA ILE A 75 -5.29 1.44 -21.58
C ILE A 75 -3.79 1.71 -21.72
N PHE A 76 -3.11 2.09 -20.63
CA PHE A 76 -1.68 2.40 -20.66
C PHE A 76 -0.80 1.14 -20.81
N PHE A 77 -1.26 0.00 -20.30
CA PHE A 77 -0.56 -1.29 -20.34
C PHE A 77 -1.44 -2.36 -21.00
N PRO A 78 -1.64 -2.30 -22.33
CA PRO A 78 -2.55 -3.20 -23.03
C PRO A 78 -2.13 -4.66 -22.83
N CYS A 79 -3.13 -5.53 -22.64
CA CYS A 79 -2.97 -6.98 -22.47
C CYS A 79 -2.13 -7.43 -21.26
N ARG A 80 -1.82 -6.53 -20.31
CA ARG A 80 -1.08 -6.89 -19.08
C ARG A 80 -2.00 -7.25 -17.93
N LEU A 81 -3.14 -6.55 -17.84
CA LEU A 81 -4.11 -6.78 -16.79
C LEU A 81 -5.13 -7.81 -17.29
N LYS A 82 -5.15 -8.99 -16.67
CA LYS A 82 -6.20 -10.01 -16.89
C LYS A 82 -7.40 -9.68 -16.02
N ILE A 83 -8.02 -8.52 -16.27
CA ILE A 83 -9.20 -8.11 -15.50
C ILE A 83 -10.42 -8.60 -16.27
N GLU A 84 -11.17 -9.55 -15.69
CA GLU A 84 -12.54 -9.76 -16.11
C GLU A 84 -13.36 -8.58 -15.60
N LEU A 85 -13.58 -7.60 -16.48
CA LEU A 85 -14.52 -6.52 -16.22
C LEU A 85 -15.93 -7.13 -16.30
N ASN A 86 -16.44 -7.60 -15.15
CA ASN A 86 -17.84 -7.95 -14.97
C ASN A 86 -18.74 -6.72 -15.08
#